data_AF-A0A257MQN0-F1
#
_entry.id   AF-A0A257MQN0-F1
#
_cell.length_a   1.000
_cell.length_b   1.000
_cell.length_c   1.000
_cell.angle_alpha   90.00
_cell.angle_beta   90.00
_cell.angle_gamma   90.00
#
_symmetry.space_group_name_H-M   'P 1'
#
loop_
_entity.id
_entity.type
_entity.pdbx_description
1 polymer ?
#
loop_
_entity_poly.entity_id
_entity_poly.type
_entity_poly.pdbx_seq_one_letter_code
_entity_poly.pdbx_strand_id
1 'polypeptide(L)'
;NQTLQDIHDRLLAEGLQSDQDALTAAATFEEISIMDLDKEISASQAEDVRTAYQGLLAGSRKHLRSYVSDLEDLGIEYQPRYLDPTEFQKMVKS
;
A
#
# COMPACT_ATOMS: atom_id res chain seq x y z
N ASN A 1 -13.58 14.54 5.93
CA ASN A 1 -12.47 13.84 6.59
C ASN A 1 -12.85 12.40 6.73
N GLN A 2 -12.11 11.51 6.07
CA GLN A 2 -12.26 10.06 6.25
C GLN A 2 -11.40 9.64 7.44
N THR A 3 -11.91 8.78 8.33
CA THR A 3 -11.12 8.21 9.42
C THR A 3 -10.39 6.94 8.95
N LEU A 4 -9.37 6.51 9.71
CA LEU A 4 -8.72 5.22 9.49
C LEU A 4 -9.73 4.05 9.55
N GLN A 5 -10.72 4.17 10.44
CA GLN A 5 -11.80 3.18 10.57
C GLN A 5 -12.62 3.07 9.28
N ASP A 6 -12.99 4.21 8.67
CA ASP A 6 -13.79 4.16 7.46
C ASP A 6 -12.99 3.63 6.26
N ILE A 7 -11.67 3.91 6.20
CA ILE A 7 -10.79 3.34 5.18
C ILE A 7 -10.74 1.81 5.35
N HIS A 8 -10.53 1.34 6.57
CA HIS A 8 -10.55 -0.08 6.91
C HIS A 8 -11.88 -0.73 6.51
N ASP A 9 -13.02 -0.18 6.94
CA ASP A 9 -14.33 -0.78 6.71
C ASP A 9 -14.67 -0.85 5.23
N ARG A 10 -14.30 0.17 4.45
CA ARG A 10 -14.46 0.17 3.00
C ARG A 10 -13.59 -0.89 2.33
N LEU A 11 -12.30 -0.94 2.66
CA LEU A 11 -11.38 -1.92 2.05
C LEU A 11 -11.72 -3.35 2.47
N LEU A 12 -12.20 -3.56 3.69
CA LEU A 12 -12.70 -4.85 4.14
C LEU A 12 -13.94 -5.27 3.35
N ALA A 13 -14.93 -4.38 3.21
CA ALA A 13 -16.14 -4.68 2.44
C ALA A 13 -15.84 -4.97 0.96
N GLU A 14 -14.88 -4.25 0.36
CA GLU A 14 -14.36 -4.50 -0.98
C GLU A 14 -13.67 -5.86 -1.06
N GLY A 15 -12.70 -6.13 -0.18
CA GLY A 15 -11.93 -7.37 -0.20
C GLY A 15 -12.74 -8.64 0.06
N LEU A 16 -13.93 -8.53 0.64
CA LEU A 16 -14.83 -9.66 0.86
C LEU A 16 -15.63 -10.08 -0.38
N GLN A 17 -15.55 -9.36 -1.51
CA GLN A 17 -16.32 -9.67 -2.71
C GLN A 17 -15.73 -10.83 -3.53
N SER A 18 -14.41 -10.91 -3.64
CA SER A 18 -13.71 -11.96 -4.40
C SER A 18 -12.21 -12.00 -4.06
N ASP A 19 -11.50 -13.03 -4.51
CA ASP A 19 -10.04 -13.10 -4.38
C ASP A 19 -9.33 -11.94 -5.09
N GLN A 20 -9.84 -11.53 -6.26
CA GLN A 20 -9.35 -10.34 -6.98
C GLN A 20 -9.54 -9.07 -6.14
N ASP A 21 -10.73 -8.90 -5.57
CA ASP A 21 -11.03 -7.70 -4.77
C ASP A 21 -10.22 -7.69 -3.47
N ALA A 22 -9.95 -8.86 -2.88
CA ALA A 22 -9.08 -9.00 -1.72
C ALA A 22 -7.65 -8.52 -2.02
N LEU A 23 -7.06 -8.99 -3.12
CA LEU A 23 -5.72 -8.58 -3.55
C LEU A 23 -5.68 -7.08 -3.91
N THR A 24 -6.72 -6.59 -4.56
CA THR A 24 -6.85 -5.16 -4.92
C THR A 24 -6.96 -4.28 -3.67
N ALA A 25 -7.75 -4.69 -2.68
CA ALA A 25 -7.89 -3.99 -1.40
C ALA A 25 -6.58 -4.01 -0.60
N ALA A 26 -5.86 -5.14 -0.62
CA ALA A 26 -4.55 -5.27 0.04
C ALA A 26 -3.48 -4.37 -0.61
N ALA A 27 -3.38 -4.36 -1.94
CA ALA A 27 -2.51 -3.43 -2.68
C ALA A 27 -2.88 -1.97 -2.38
N THR A 28 -4.17 -1.64 -2.37
CA THR A 28 -4.68 -0.30 -2.02
C THR A 28 -4.26 0.12 -0.60
N PHE A 29 -4.32 -0.82 0.36
CA PHE A 29 -3.92 -0.55 1.74
C PHE A 29 -2.42 -0.28 1.86
N GLU A 30 -1.58 -0.99 1.11
CA GLU A 30 -0.15 -0.76 1.12
C GLU A 30 0.23 0.60 0.49
N GLU A 31 -0.50 1.08 -0.53
CA GLU A 31 -0.32 2.45 -1.03
C GLU A 31 -0.54 3.51 0.05
N ILE A 32 -1.64 3.37 0.82
CA ILE A 32 -1.97 4.28 1.94
C ILE A 32 -0.88 4.21 3.02
N SER A 33 -0.46 2.99 3.38
CA SER A 33 0.60 2.77 4.37
C SER A 33 1.92 3.40 3.95
N ILE A 34 2.30 3.30 2.68
CA ILE A 34 3.51 3.95 2.13
C ILE A 34 3.41 5.47 2.27
N MET A 35 2.28 6.07 1.87
CA MET A 35 2.10 7.52 1.94
C MET A 35 2.13 8.04 3.38
N ASP A 36 1.49 7.33 4.30
CA ASP A 36 1.48 7.69 5.71
C ASP A 36 2.88 7.52 6.32
N LEU A 37 3.58 6.42 6.03
CA LEU A 37 4.95 6.22 6.52
C LEU A 37 5.93 7.26 5.98
N ASP A 38 5.87 7.63 4.70
CA ASP A 38 6.73 8.67 4.13
C ASP A 38 6.47 10.04 4.79
N LYS A 39 5.20 10.34 5.09
CA LYS A 39 4.81 11.55 5.83
C LYS A 39 5.36 11.53 7.26
N GLU A 40 5.20 10.44 7.98
CA GLU A 40 5.65 10.31 9.38
C GLU A 40 7.19 10.30 9.50
N ILE A 41 7.90 9.67 8.56
CA ILE A 41 9.37 9.75 8.47
C ILE A 41 9.82 11.19 8.27
N SER A 42 9.12 11.95 7.41
CA SER A 42 9.43 13.34 7.12
C SER A 42 9.15 14.27 8.31
N ALA A 43 8.11 13.98 9.10
CA ALA A 43 7.71 14.76 10.27
C ALA A 43 8.52 14.43 11.54
N SER A 44 9.04 13.21 11.67
CA SER A 44 9.75 12.77 12.87
C SER A 44 11.18 13.30 12.96
N GLN A 45 11.55 13.76 14.16
CA GLN A 45 12.92 14.16 14.54
C GLN A 45 13.64 13.09 15.37
N ALA A 46 12.93 12.04 15.80
CA ALA A 46 13.50 10.95 16.61
C ALA A 46 14.07 9.87 15.67
N GLU A 47 15.39 9.69 15.69
CA GLU A 47 16.10 8.85 14.72
C GLU A 47 15.75 7.35 14.86
N ASP A 48 15.48 6.89 16.07
CA ASP A 48 14.99 5.55 16.36
C ASP A 48 13.61 5.29 15.75
N VAL A 49 12.70 6.26 15.86
CA VAL A 49 11.37 6.23 15.23
C VAL A 49 11.49 6.22 13.70
N ARG A 50 12.35 7.08 13.13
CA ARG A 50 12.61 7.12 11.68
C ARG A 50 13.14 5.77 11.18
N THR A 51 14.07 5.15 11.91
CA THR A 51 14.64 3.84 11.57
C THR A 51 13.54 2.76 11.57
N ALA A 52 12.68 2.74 12.59
CA ALA A 52 11.56 1.80 12.63
C ALA A 52 10.61 1.99 11.44
N TYR A 53 10.22 3.23 11.14
CA TYR A 53 9.33 3.54 10.02
C TYR A 53 9.93 3.23 8.66
N GLN A 54 11.25 3.43 8.46
CA GLN A 54 11.92 3.01 7.23
C GLN A 54 11.87 1.48 7.04
N GLY A 55 11.97 0.71 8.12
CA GLY A 55 11.77 -0.74 8.10
C GLY A 55 10.34 -1.13 7.69
N LEU A 56 9.33 -0.47 8.26
CA LEU A 56 7.93 -0.66 7.89
C LEU A 56 7.69 -0.28 6.41
N LEU A 57 8.25 0.84 5.96
CA LEU A 57 8.13 1.32 4.58
C LEU A 57 8.72 0.31 3.60
N ALA A 58 9.89 -0.26 3.91
CA ALA A 58 10.47 -1.33 3.11
C ALA A 58 9.56 -2.57 3.05
N GLY A 59 8.91 -2.92 4.17
CA GLY A 59 7.90 -3.97 4.25
C GLY A 59 6.69 -3.69 3.35
N SER A 60 6.06 -2.52 3.47
CA SER A 60 4.90 -2.13 2.67
C SER A 60 5.20 -2.12 1.16
N ARG A 61 6.38 -1.63 0.75
CA ARG A 61 6.82 -1.69 -0.65
C ARG A 61 6.94 -3.13 -1.16
N LYS A 62 7.42 -4.04 -0.31
CA LYS A 62 7.52 -5.47 -0.64
C LYS A 62 6.13 -6.12 -0.74
N HIS A 63 5.23 -5.79 0.16
CA HIS A 63 3.85 -6.31 0.11
C HIS A 63 3.11 -5.82 -1.12
N LEU A 64 3.20 -4.51 -1.44
CA LEU A 64 2.59 -3.95 -2.65
C LEU A 64 3.07 -4.69 -3.91
N ARG A 65 4.38 -4.93 -4.03
CA ARG A 65 4.95 -5.76 -5.11
C ARG A 65 4.33 -7.15 -5.18
N SER A 66 4.20 -7.82 -4.03
CA SER A 66 3.64 -9.17 -3.96
C SER A 66 2.19 -9.18 -4.43
N TYR A 67 1.34 -8.28 -3.92
CA TYR A 67 -0.07 -8.24 -4.30
C TYR A 67 -0.29 -7.86 -5.76
N VAL A 68 0.53 -6.97 -6.31
CA VAL A 68 0.51 -6.64 -7.74
C VAL A 68 0.93 -7.84 -8.58
N SER A 69 1.99 -8.56 -8.18
CA SER A 69 2.41 -9.80 -8.85
C SER A 69 1.32 -10.88 -8.80
N ASP A 70 0.65 -11.04 -7.65
CA ASP A 70 -0.44 -12.02 -7.50
C ASP A 70 -1.64 -11.67 -8.41
N LEU A 71 -1.94 -10.38 -8.58
CA LEU A 71 -2.95 -9.90 -9.55
C LEU A 71 -2.52 -10.15 -11.00
N GLU A 72 -1.26 -9.89 -11.33
CA GLU A 72 -0.70 -10.15 -12.66
C GLU A 72 -0.76 -11.63 -13.03
N ASP A 73 -0.50 -12.54 -12.07
CA ASP A 73 -0.61 -13.99 -12.25
C ASP A 73 -2.05 -14.45 -12.55
N LEU A 74 -3.05 -13.68 -12.10
CA LEU A 74 -4.47 -13.86 -12.43
C LEU A 74 -4.86 -13.18 -13.76
N GLY A 75 -3.92 -12.53 -14.46
CA GLY A 75 -4.17 -11.78 -15.68
C GLY A 75 -4.82 -10.42 -15.43
N ILE A 76 -4.73 -9.89 -14.21
CA ILE A 76 -5.35 -8.63 -13.79
C ILE A 76 -4.27 -7.56 -13.64
N GLU A 77 -4.39 -6.48 -14.40
CA GLU A 77 -3.51 -5.32 -14.26
C GLU A 77 -3.99 -4.42 -13.12
N TYR A 78 -3.15 -4.25 -12.09
CA TYR A 78 -3.43 -3.31 -11.00
C TYR A 78 -3.07 -1.87 -11.41
N GLN A 79 -3.97 -0.92 -11.14
CA GLN A 79 -3.71 0.51 -11.31
C GLN A 79 -3.66 1.19 -9.93
N PRO A 80 -2.62 2.01 -9.64
CA PRO A 80 -2.51 2.67 -8.34
C PRO A 80 -3.66 3.64 -8.12
N ARG A 81 -4.19 3.65 -6.89
CA ARG A 81 -5.31 4.52 -6.50
C ARG A 81 -4.86 5.78 -5.80
N TYR A 82 -3.68 5.77 -5.18
CA TYR A 82 -3.20 6.84 -4.33
C TYR A 82 -1.77 7.28 -4.65
N LEU A 83 -0.88 6.33 -4.96
CA LEU A 83 0.49 6.64 -5.39
C LEU A 83 0.49 7.28 -6.78
N ASP A 84 1.47 8.14 -7.01
CA ASP A 84 1.76 8.61 -8.37
C ASP A 84 2.06 7.42 -9.29
N PRO A 85 1.46 7.34 -10.50
CA PRO A 85 1.67 6.20 -11.39
C PRO A 85 3.12 5.92 -11.75
N THR A 86 3.96 6.95 -11.86
CA THR A 86 5.39 6.81 -12.18
C THR A 86 6.14 6.21 -11.00
N GLU A 87 5.88 6.71 -9.79
CA GLU A 87 6.51 6.19 -8.57
C GLU A 87 6.02 4.77 -8.24
N PHE A 88 4.73 4.50 -8.39
CA PHE A 88 4.18 3.16 -8.33
C PHE A 88 4.92 2.22 -9.30
N GLN A 89 5.05 2.60 -10.57
CA GLN A 89 5.67 1.75 -11.57
C GLN A 89 7.14 1.45 -11.26
N LYS A 90 7.90 2.42 -10.72
CA LYS A 90 9.27 2.18 -10.25
C LYS A 90 9.30 1.20 -9.08
N MET A 91 8.37 1.34 -8.15
CA MET A 91 8.31 0.54 -6.94
C MET A 91 7.96 -0.91 -7.21
N VAL A 92 7.06 -1.18 -8.16
CA VAL A 92 6.65 -2.55 -8.51
C VAL A 92 7.65 -3.29 -9.39
N LYS A 93 8.50 -2.55 -10.13
CA LYS A 93 9.57 -3.11 -10.98
C LYS A 93 10.90 -3.36 -10.26
N SER A 94 11.04 -2.91 -9.02
CA SER A 94 12.27 -3.04 -8.21
C SER A 94 12.35 -4.37 -7.49
#